data_AF-A0A3S4V4X2-F1
#
_entry.id   AF-A0A3S4V4X2-F1
#
_cell.length_a   1.000
_cell.length_b   1.000
_cell.length_c   1.000
_cell.angle_alpha   90.00
_cell.angle_beta   90.00
_cell.angle_gamma   90.00
#
_symmetry.space_group_name_H-M   'P 1'
#
loop_
_entity.id
_entity.type
_entity.pdbx_description
1 polymer ?
#
loop_
_entity_poly.entity_id
_entity_poly.type
_entity_poly.pdbx_seq_one_letter_code
_entity_poly.pdbx_strand_id
1 'polypeptide(L)'
;MSEGTNGAPASRAARQARIRDLVAAGHVSSQSELGQRLAEEGMAVSQGTLSRDLVEIGAVRGRDLEGNPCYTIPSGEHPSDVTTGSPAWTRLARLTRELCTGVQHNDSLVVLKTPPGAAQYFGSAIDKAGSAVILGTIAGDDTIALICARGIGADELADAFREMAETGAPAALLAHG
;
A
#
# COMPACT_ATOMS: atom_id res chain seq x y z
N MET A 1 30.72 32.70 13.91
CA MET A 1 31.14 31.67 12.94
C MET A 1 31.15 30.36 13.68
N SER A 2 30.22 29.46 13.38
CA SER A 2 30.26 28.06 13.81
C SER A 2 29.64 27.22 12.70
N GLU A 3 30.39 26.21 12.32
CA GLU A 3 30.42 25.54 11.03
C GLU A 3 29.14 24.75 10.72
N GLY A 4 28.72 24.84 9.45
CA GLY A 4 27.67 24.00 8.90
C GLY A 4 28.16 22.57 8.75
N THR A 5 27.47 21.65 9.39
CA THR A 5 27.57 20.21 9.11
C THR A 5 26.98 19.92 7.73
N ASN A 6 27.83 19.98 6.72
CA ASN A 6 27.51 19.56 5.35
C ASN A 6 27.51 18.03 5.28
N GLY A 7 26.42 17.41 5.76
CA GLY A 7 26.13 16.00 5.50
C GLY A 7 25.88 15.80 4.01
N ALA A 8 26.52 14.80 3.40
CA ALA A 8 26.31 14.47 2.00
C ALA A 8 24.80 14.38 1.69
N PRO A 9 24.33 14.88 0.52
CA PRO A 9 22.92 14.89 0.22
C PRO A 9 22.38 13.46 0.23
N ALA A 10 21.54 13.15 1.22
CA ALA A 10 20.82 11.89 1.24
C ALA A 10 20.08 11.74 -0.10
N SER A 11 20.21 10.56 -0.72
CA SER A 11 19.57 10.29 -1.99
C SER A 11 18.07 10.57 -1.89
N ARG A 12 17.43 10.98 -3.00
CA ARG A 12 15.98 11.22 -3.03
C ARG A 12 15.20 10.04 -2.46
N ALA A 13 15.61 8.81 -2.78
CA ALA A 13 15.00 7.59 -2.24
C ALA A 13 15.15 7.47 -0.73
N ALA A 14 16.35 7.72 -0.18
CA ALA A 14 16.59 7.69 1.27
C ALA A 14 15.79 8.76 2.00
N ARG A 15 15.73 9.98 1.45
CA ARG A 15 14.92 11.07 2.01
C ARG A 15 13.44 10.75 1.97
N GLN A 16 12.92 10.25 0.86
CA GLN A 16 11.50 9.88 0.74
C GLN A 16 11.13 8.71 1.66
N ALA A 17 12.01 7.72 1.82
CA ALA A 17 11.83 6.66 2.82
C ALA A 17 11.72 7.26 4.23
N ARG A 18 12.64 8.17 4.59
CA ARG A 18 12.61 8.80 5.90
C ARG A 18 11.38 9.69 6.14
N ILE A 19 10.94 10.43 5.13
CA ILE A 19 9.69 11.20 5.19
C ILE A 19 8.51 10.26 5.45
N ARG A 20 8.46 9.08 4.82
CA ARG A 20 7.41 8.09 5.08
C ARG A 20 7.40 7.64 6.54
N ASP A 21 8.55 7.34 7.11
CA ASP A 21 8.66 6.92 8.52
C ASP A 21 8.17 8.02 9.47
N LEU A 22 8.59 9.27 9.25
CA LEU A 22 8.19 10.42 10.08
C LEU A 22 6.69 10.69 10.01
N VAL A 23 6.12 10.59 8.81
CA VAL A 23 4.67 10.76 8.59
C VAL A 23 3.88 9.59 9.18
N ALA A 24 4.35 8.35 9.05
CA ALA A 24 3.72 7.16 9.62
C ALA A 24 3.73 7.17 11.16
N ALA A 25 4.77 7.75 11.76
CA ALA A 25 4.81 7.94 13.21
C ALA A 25 3.78 8.96 13.72
N GLY A 26 3.12 9.74 12.85
CA GLY A 26 2.12 10.75 13.24
C GLY A 26 2.71 12.07 13.78
N HIS A 27 4.03 12.27 13.67
CA HIS A 27 4.74 13.36 14.32
C HIS A 27 5.03 14.56 13.40
N VAL A 28 4.22 14.78 12.36
CA VAL A 28 4.49 15.85 11.38
C VAL A 28 3.23 16.66 11.10
N SER A 29 3.16 17.87 11.62
CA SER A 29 2.03 18.80 11.45
C SER A 29 2.21 19.80 10.32
N SER A 30 3.47 20.04 9.91
CA SER A 30 3.81 21.04 8.90
C SER A 30 5.07 20.67 8.11
N GLN A 31 5.22 21.27 6.92
CA GLN A 31 6.45 21.13 6.12
C GLN A 31 7.67 21.75 6.78
N SER A 32 7.48 22.82 7.56
CA SER A 32 8.56 23.44 8.34
C SER A 32 9.07 22.50 9.42
N GLU A 33 8.16 21.83 10.14
CA GLU A 33 8.51 20.80 11.13
C GLU A 33 9.22 19.63 10.46
N LEU A 34 8.71 19.14 9.32
CA LEU A 34 9.35 18.07 8.55
C LEU A 34 10.78 18.44 8.14
N GLY A 35 10.98 19.67 7.67
CA GLY A 35 12.29 20.18 7.28
C GLY A 35 13.26 20.27 8.46
N GLN A 36 12.78 20.68 9.64
CA GLN A 36 13.60 20.73 10.85
C GLN A 36 14.05 19.34 11.29
N ARG A 37 13.13 18.37 11.36
CA ARG A 37 13.47 16.97 11.72
C ARG A 37 14.46 16.34 10.75
N LEU A 38 14.29 16.56 9.45
CA LEU A 38 15.23 16.09 8.45
C LEU A 38 16.60 16.78 8.56
N ALA A 39 16.64 18.08 8.89
CA ALA A 39 17.89 18.79 9.10
C ALA A 39 18.65 18.29 10.34
N GLU A 40 17.95 17.94 11.43
CA GLU A 40 18.51 17.31 12.62
C GLU A 40 19.18 15.95 12.29
N GLU A 41 18.71 15.28 11.24
CA GLU A 41 19.28 14.04 10.71
C GLU A 41 20.29 14.25 9.56
N GLY A 42 20.70 15.50 9.30
CA GLY A 42 21.67 15.85 8.25
C GLY A 42 21.10 15.88 6.82
N MET A 43 19.78 15.84 6.65
CA MET A 43 19.08 15.87 5.35
C MET A 43 18.41 17.24 5.07
N ALA A 44 19.17 18.32 5.17
CA ALA A 44 18.63 19.67 4.92
C ALA A 44 18.14 19.82 3.47
N VAL A 45 16.87 20.22 3.30
CA VAL A 45 16.24 20.42 1.98
C VAL A 45 15.32 21.64 1.97
N SER A 46 15.05 22.17 0.78
CA SER A 46 14.15 23.30 0.61
C SER A 46 12.68 22.91 0.82
N GLN A 47 11.84 23.88 1.16
CA GLN A 47 10.40 23.69 1.26
C GLN A 47 9.78 23.23 -0.07
N GLY A 48 10.27 23.72 -1.21
CA GLY A 48 9.81 23.27 -2.53
C GLY A 48 10.13 21.80 -2.81
N THR A 49 11.27 21.32 -2.34
CA THR A 49 11.66 19.90 -2.41
C THR A 49 10.75 19.04 -1.54
N LEU A 50 10.50 19.46 -0.29
CA LEU A 50 9.61 18.75 0.63
C LEU A 50 8.18 18.70 0.11
N SER A 51 7.69 19.79 -0.48
CA SER A 51 6.36 19.84 -1.09
C SER A 51 6.22 18.79 -2.20
N ARG A 52 7.21 18.72 -3.10
CA ARG A 52 7.24 17.71 -4.16
C ARG A 52 7.35 16.29 -3.61
N ASP A 53 8.25 16.05 -2.66
CA ASP A 53 8.41 14.72 -2.06
C ASP A 53 7.12 14.26 -1.36
N LEU A 54 6.43 15.14 -0.62
CA LEU A 54 5.15 14.83 0.01
C LEU A 54 4.06 14.46 -1.00
N VAL A 55 3.98 15.20 -2.13
CA VAL A 55 3.05 14.89 -3.21
C VAL A 55 3.39 13.53 -3.85
N GLU A 56 4.66 13.28 -4.13
CA GLU A 56 5.11 12.05 -4.80
C GLU A 56 4.95 10.79 -3.94
N ILE A 57 5.10 10.91 -2.62
CA ILE A 57 4.83 9.79 -1.70
C ILE A 57 3.34 9.64 -1.34
N GLY A 58 2.48 10.53 -1.84
CA GLY A 58 1.03 10.49 -1.61
C GLY A 58 0.59 11.00 -0.22
N ALA A 59 1.40 11.80 0.47
CA ALA A 59 1.03 12.33 1.77
C ALA A 59 -0.06 13.42 1.63
N VAL A 60 -1.10 13.31 2.46
CA VAL A 60 -2.21 14.27 2.54
C VAL A 60 -2.30 14.87 3.93
N ARG A 61 -2.91 16.06 4.05
CA ARG A 61 -3.24 16.62 5.36
C ARG A 61 -4.46 15.90 5.94
N GLY A 62 -4.32 15.43 7.17
CA GLY A 62 -5.36 14.81 7.97
C GLY A 62 -5.40 15.39 9.38
N ARG A 63 -6.03 14.64 10.28
CA ARG A 63 -6.03 14.90 11.72
C ARG A 63 -5.64 13.63 12.47
N ASP A 64 -4.92 13.77 13.57
CA ASP A 64 -4.66 12.66 14.49
C ASP A 64 -5.90 12.30 15.34
N LEU A 65 -5.74 11.31 16.23
CA LEU A 65 -6.82 10.85 17.12
C LEU A 65 -7.30 11.93 18.11
N GLU A 66 -6.49 12.95 18.36
CA GLU A 66 -6.78 14.08 19.25
C GLU A 66 -7.34 15.29 18.47
N GLY A 67 -7.44 15.19 17.14
CA GLY A 67 -7.95 16.23 16.25
C GLY A 67 -6.92 17.24 15.77
N ASN A 68 -5.63 17.08 16.10
CA ASN A 68 -4.57 17.99 15.67
C ASN A 68 -4.22 17.77 14.20
N PRO A 69 -3.87 18.84 13.45
CA PRO A 69 -3.49 18.71 12.05
C PRO A 69 -2.18 17.94 11.89
N CYS A 70 -2.18 16.93 11.03
CA CYS A 70 -0.99 16.14 10.72
C CYS A 70 -0.93 15.79 9.22
N TYR A 71 0.26 15.42 8.75
CA TYR A 71 0.40 14.69 7.50
C TYR A 71 0.15 13.21 7.77
N THR A 72 -0.53 12.58 6.83
CA THR A 72 -0.74 11.13 6.81
C THR A 72 -0.46 10.65 5.40
N ILE A 73 0.16 9.48 5.26
CA ILE A 73 0.20 8.79 3.97
C ILE A 73 -0.96 7.82 4.03
N PRO A 74 -2.01 8.01 3.21
CA PRO A 74 -3.07 7.04 3.14
C PRO A 74 -2.43 5.72 2.72
N SER A 75 -2.60 4.68 3.52
CA SER A 75 -2.05 3.34 3.25
C SER A 75 -2.85 2.68 2.11
N GLY A 76 -2.84 3.29 0.93
CA GLY A 76 -3.75 3.00 -0.17
C GLY A 76 -5.24 3.08 0.21
N GLU A 77 -5.58 3.85 1.24
CA GLU A 77 -6.96 4.02 1.71
C GLU A 77 -7.44 5.39 1.24
N HIS A 78 -8.35 5.40 0.28
CA HIS A 78 -9.03 6.64 -0.07
C HIS A 78 -9.79 7.16 1.16
N PRO A 79 -9.86 8.48 1.39
CA PRO A 79 -10.60 9.07 2.53
C PRO A 79 -12.07 8.66 2.60
N SER A 80 -12.64 8.08 1.55
CA SER A 80 -13.98 7.49 1.54
C SER A 80 -14.11 6.23 2.41
N ASP A 81 -13.02 5.50 2.67
CA ASP A 81 -13.07 4.21 3.36
C ASP A 81 -13.14 4.35 4.89
N VAL A 82 -12.89 5.55 5.44
CA VAL A 82 -13.02 5.82 6.88
C VAL A 82 -14.46 6.11 7.28
N THR A 83 -15.35 6.43 6.33
CA THR A 83 -16.76 6.74 6.62
C THR A 83 -17.70 5.53 6.48
N THR A 84 -17.25 4.47 5.81
CA THR A 84 -17.95 3.19 5.70
C THR A 84 -16.97 2.12 6.12
N GLY A 85 -17.20 1.41 7.23
CA GLY A 85 -16.37 0.28 7.67
C GLY A 85 -16.30 -0.85 6.64
N SER A 86 -15.58 -0.60 5.55
CA SER A 86 -15.49 -1.44 4.37
C SER A 86 -14.56 -2.60 4.73
N PRO A 87 -15.06 -3.84 4.83
CA PRO A 87 -14.22 -4.98 5.14
C PRO A 87 -13.05 -5.04 4.15
N ALA A 88 -11.87 -5.46 4.58
CA ALA A 88 -10.68 -5.57 3.72
C ALA A 88 -10.95 -6.33 2.40
N TRP A 89 -11.94 -7.23 2.41
CA TRP A 89 -12.51 -7.94 1.27
C TRP A 89 -13.15 -7.05 0.21
N THR A 90 -13.90 -6.01 0.59
CA THR A 90 -14.52 -5.07 -0.36
C THR A 90 -13.45 -4.27 -1.10
N ARG A 91 -12.38 -3.88 -0.39
CA ARG A 91 -11.21 -3.26 -1.03
C ARG A 91 -10.51 -4.23 -1.96
N LEU A 92 -10.31 -5.48 -1.55
CA LEU A 92 -9.70 -6.50 -2.40
C LEU A 92 -10.51 -6.73 -3.69
N ALA A 93 -11.83 -6.83 -3.59
CA ALA A 93 -12.68 -7.05 -4.76
C ALA A 93 -12.60 -5.89 -5.76
N ARG A 94 -12.62 -4.65 -5.27
CA ARG A 94 -12.43 -3.46 -6.11
C ARG A 94 -11.06 -3.46 -6.80
N LEU A 95 -9.99 -3.74 -6.06
CA LEU A 95 -8.64 -3.81 -6.63
C LEU A 95 -8.49 -4.96 -7.62
N THR A 96 -9.13 -6.10 -7.37
CA THR A 96 -9.15 -7.23 -8.29
C THR A 96 -9.79 -6.82 -9.62
N ARG A 97 -10.94 -6.13 -9.59
CA ARG A 97 -11.59 -5.58 -10.80
C ARG A 97 -10.72 -4.57 -11.55
N GLU A 98 -9.95 -3.76 -10.83
CA GLU A 98 -9.12 -2.72 -11.44
C GLU A 98 -7.79 -3.25 -12.01
N LEU A 99 -7.17 -4.22 -11.35
CA LEU A 99 -5.78 -4.62 -11.59
C LEU A 99 -5.63 -6.03 -12.15
N CYS A 100 -6.61 -6.92 -11.99
CA CYS A 100 -6.50 -8.29 -12.45
C CYS A 100 -6.80 -8.38 -13.95
N THR A 101 -5.75 -8.56 -14.74
CA THR A 101 -5.80 -8.69 -16.21
C THR A 101 -5.86 -10.14 -16.68
N GLY A 102 -5.63 -11.10 -15.79
CA GLY A 102 -5.71 -12.52 -16.10
C GLY A 102 -5.57 -13.41 -14.86
N VAL A 103 -6.24 -14.57 -14.90
CA VAL A 103 -6.24 -15.57 -13.83
C VAL A 103 -5.99 -16.95 -14.42
N GLN A 104 -4.86 -17.55 -14.05
CA GLN A 104 -4.48 -18.92 -14.41
C GLN A 104 -4.27 -19.75 -13.14
N HIS A 105 -4.34 -21.07 -13.25
CA HIS A 105 -4.04 -21.96 -12.13
C HIS A 105 -3.44 -23.28 -12.63
N ASN A 106 -2.77 -23.98 -11.72
CA ASN A 106 -2.46 -25.41 -11.84
C ASN A 106 -3.11 -26.14 -10.65
N ASP A 107 -2.61 -27.31 -10.27
CA ASP A 107 -3.18 -28.11 -9.16
C ASP A 107 -3.07 -27.47 -7.76
N SER A 108 -2.21 -26.47 -7.56
CA SER A 108 -1.91 -25.93 -6.21
C SER A 108 -1.63 -24.42 -6.14
N LEU A 109 -1.46 -23.77 -7.28
CA LEU A 109 -1.15 -22.35 -7.40
C LEU A 109 -2.18 -21.64 -8.26
N VAL A 110 -2.52 -20.43 -7.85
CA VAL A 110 -3.21 -19.45 -8.70
C VAL A 110 -2.22 -18.36 -9.09
N VAL A 111 -2.19 -18.01 -10.37
CA VAL A 111 -1.37 -16.95 -10.92
C VAL A 111 -2.28 -15.82 -11.39
N LEU A 112 -2.10 -14.64 -10.82
CA LEU A 112 -2.77 -13.41 -11.21
C LEU A 112 -1.83 -12.54 -12.04
N LYS A 113 -2.35 -11.96 -13.13
CA LYS A 113 -1.63 -11.02 -13.99
C LYS A 113 -2.12 -9.60 -13.73
N THR A 114 -1.20 -8.64 -13.71
CA THR A 114 -1.50 -7.22 -13.53
C THR A 114 -0.84 -6.36 -14.60
N PRO A 115 -1.19 -5.07 -14.73
CA PRO A 115 -0.32 -4.11 -15.42
C PRO A 115 1.09 -4.07 -14.79
N PRO A 116 2.11 -3.61 -15.53
CA PRO A 116 3.46 -3.46 -15.00
C PRO A 116 3.52 -2.62 -13.72
N GLY A 117 4.32 -3.06 -12.75
CA GLY A 117 4.52 -2.42 -11.45
C GLY A 117 3.36 -2.50 -10.46
N ALA A 118 2.24 -3.15 -10.80
CA ALA A 118 1.06 -3.19 -9.94
C ALA A 118 0.98 -4.41 -9.01
N ALA A 119 1.76 -5.47 -9.28
CA ALA A 119 1.62 -6.74 -8.58
C ALA A 119 1.90 -6.65 -7.07
N GLN A 120 2.91 -5.87 -6.65
CA GLN A 120 3.22 -5.68 -5.21
C GLN A 120 2.08 -5.03 -4.45
N TYR A 121 1.46 -4.00 -5.04
CA TYR A 121 0.35 -3.30 -4.42
C TYR A 121 -0.88 -4.19 -4.29
N PHE A 122 -1.20 -4.95 -5.34
CA PHE A 122 -2.31 -5.89 -5.32
C PHE A 122 -2.05 -7.07 -4.35
N GLY A 123 -0.83 -7.62 -4.33
CA GLY A 123 -0.42 -8.65 -3.38
C GLY A 123 -0.59 -8.21 -1.93
N SER A 124 -0.19 -6.98 -1.60
CA SER A 124 -0.41 -6.43 -0.25
C SER A 124 -1.88 -6.35 0.15
N ALA A 125 -2.78 -6.08 -0.80
CA ALA A 125 -4.21 -6.07 -0.53
C ALA A 125 -4.75 -7.49 -0.27
N ILE A 126 -4.24 -8.50 -0.98
CA ILE A 126 -4.56 -9.92 -0.75
C ILE A 126 -4.13 -10.33 0.66
N ASP A 127 -2.89 -10.01 1.06
CA ASP A 127 -2.36 -10.35 2.38
C ASP A 127 -3.14 -9.68 3.52
N LYS A 128 -3.54 -8.42 3.34
CA LYS A 128 -4.34 -7.67 4.32
C LYS A 128 -5.78 -8.17 4.45
N ALA A 129 -6.34 -8.72 3.38
CA ALA A 129 -7.68 -9.27 3.43
C ALA A 129 -7.73 -10.52 4.34
N GLY A 130 -6.65 -11.31 4.34
CA GLY A 130 -6.41 -12.38 5.30
C GLY A 130 -7.37 -13.56 5.10
N SER A 131 -7.03 -14.50 4.21
CA SER A 131 -7.86 -15.68 3.92
C SER A 131 -7.21 -16.96 4.40
N ALA A 132 -7.93 -17.83 5.12
CA ALA A 132 -7.41 -19.14 5.48
C ALA A 132 -7.18 -20.07 4.26
N VAL A 133 -7.79 -19.75 3.10
CA VAL A 133 -7.63 -20.53 1.87
C VAL A 133 -6.34 -20.20 1.10
N ILE A 134 -5.62 -19.14 1.48
CA ILE A 134 -4.34 -18.72 0.89
C ILE A 134 -3.23 -18.86 1.95
N LEU A 135 -2.27 -19.76 1.73
CA LEU A 135 -1.11 -19.92 2.63
C LEU A 135 -0.11 -18.78 2.51
N GLY A 136 -0.02 -18.19 1.32
CA GLY A 136 0.90 -17.09 1.08
C GLY A 136 0.83 -16.54 -0.34
N THR A 137 1.39 -15.35 -0.47
CA THR A 137 1.43 -14.55 -1.70
C THR A 137 2.88 -14.27 -2.06
N ILE A 138 3.23 -14.41 -3.34
CA ILE A 138 4.50 -13.95 -3.90
C ILE A 138 4.19 -13.00 -5.05
N ALA A 139 4.44 -11.71 -4.84
CA ALA A 139 4.28 -10.69 -5.86
C ALA A 139 5.62 -10.40 -6.56
N GLY A 140 5.58 -10.32 -7.90
CA GLY A 140 6.65 -9.82 -8.75
C GLY A 140 6.38 -8.37 -9.18
N ASP A 141 6.62 -8.07 -10.46
CA ASP A 141 6.29 -6.76 -11.06
C ASP A 141 4.86 -6.71 -11.63
N ASP A 142 4.50 -7.72 -12.43
CA ASP A 142 3.24 -7.81 -13.18
C ASP A 142 2.51 -9.15 -12.94
N THR A 143 2.97 -9.92 -11.96
CA THR A 143 2.54 -11.30 -11.70
C THR A 143 2.51 -11.56 -10.21
N ILE A 144 1.45 -12.23 -9.74
CA ILE A 144 1.32 -12.70 -8.35
C ILE A 144 1.07 -14.20 -8.38
N ALA A 145 1.81 -14.95 -7.58
CA ALA A 145 1.52 -16.35 -7.29
C ALA A 145 0.87 -16.47 -5.90
N LEU A 146 -0.27 -17.14 -5.84
CA LEU A 146 -0.98 -17.48 -4.62
C LEU A 146 -0.82 -18.98 -4.34
N ILE A 147 -0.39 -19.30 -3.13
CA ILE A 147 -0.18 -20.67 -2.67
C ILE A 147 -1.46 -21.11 -1.94
N CYS A 148 -2.17 -22.09 -2.49
CA CYS A 148 -3.44 -22.54 -1.92
C CYS A 148 -3.23 -23.34 -0.62
N ALA A 149 -4.15 -23.21 0.32
CA ALA A 149 -4.21 -24.07 1.50
C ALA A 149 -4.51 -25.52 1.12
N ARG A 150 -4.09 -26.45 1.98
CA ARG A 150 -4.32 -27.87 1.77
C ARG A 150 -5.82 -28.14 1.70
N GLY A 151 -6.25 -28.86 0.66
CA GLY A 151 -7.64 -29.24 0.46
C GLY A 151 -8.50 -28.19 -0.23
N ILE A 152 -7.92 -27.04 -0.60
CA ILE A 152 -8.58 -26.04 -1.45
C ILE A 152 -8.19 -26.28 -2.90
N GLY A 153 -9.20 -26.36 -3.77
CA GLY A 153 -8.99 -26.40 -5.21
C GLY A 153 -8.44 -25.07 -5.71
N ALA A 154 -7.32 -25.09 -6.43
CA ALA A 154 -6.78 -23.87 -7.04
C ALA A 154 -7.72 -23.32 -8.13
N ASP A 155 -8.54 -24.18 -8.72
CA ASP A 155 -9.66 -23.81 -9.59
C ASP A 155 -10.73 -23.00 -8.84
N GLU A 156 -11.13 -23.42 -7.64
CA GLU A 156 -12.10 -22.70 -6.80
C GLU A 156 -11.60 -21.30 -6.43
N LEU A 157 -10.32 -21.20 -6.01
CA LEU A 157 -9.71 -19.90 -5.70
C LEU A 157 -9.58 -19.03 -6.95
N ALA A 158 -9.22 -19.61 -8.10
CA ALA A 158 -9.16 -18.88 -9.36
C ALA A 158 -10.53 -18.34 -9.78
N ASP A 159 -11.60 -19.13 -9.63
CA ASP A 159 -12.96 -18.70 -9.93
C ASP A 159 -13.41 -17.56 -9.02
N ALA A 160 -13.07 -17.60 -7.73
CA ALA A 160 -13.32 -16.48 -6.82
C ALA A 160 -12.65 -15.18 -7.28
N PHE A 161 -11.38 -15.23 -7.74
CA PHE A 161 -10.71 -14.05 -8.29
C PHE A 161 -11.29 -13.58 -9.63
N ARG A 162 -11.76 -14.50 -10.48
CA ARG A 162 -12.48 -14.15 -11.73
C ARG A 162 -13.80 -13.45 -11.44
N GLU A 163 -14.58 -13.98 -10.50
CA GLU A 163 -15.83 -13.37 -10.06
C GLU A 163 -15.60 -11.95 -9.53
N MET A 164 -14.60 -11.76 -8.67
CA MET A 164 -14.24 -10.42 -8.18
C MET A 164 -13.76 -9.50 -9.31
N ALA A 165 -13.03 -10.03 -10.29
CA ALA A 165 -12.57 -9.25 -11.44
C ALA A 165 -13.73 -8.75 -12.31
N GLU A 166 -14.79 -9.54 -12.45
CA GLU A 166 -15.99 -9.17 -13.20
C GLU A 166 -16.92 -8.23 -12.40
N THR A 167 -17.22 -8.60 -11.16
CA THR A 167 -18.27 -7.96 -10.35
C THR A 167 -17.76 -6.79 -9.52
N GLY A 168 -16.49 -6.81 -9.11
CA GLY A 168 -15.94 -5.89 -8.11
C GLY A 168 -16.52 -6.11 -6.70
N ALA A 169 -17.25 -7.20 -6.46
CA ALA A 169 -17.84 -7.55 -5.17
C ALA A 169 -17.06 -8.72 -4.52
N PRO A 170 -17.01 -8.81 -3.18
CA PRO A 170 -16.29 -9.90 -2.49
C PRO A 170 -16.83 -11.29 -2.85
N ALA A 171 -15.93 -12.20 -3.23
CA ALA A 171 -16.27 -13.60 -3.41
C ALA A 171 -16.47 -14.32 -2.06
N ALA A 172 -17.52 -15.14 -1.96
CA ALA A 172 -17.89 -15.80 -0.72
C ALA A 172 -16.81 -16.74 -0.17
N LEU A 173 -16.06 -17.40 -1.06
CA LEU A 173 -14.94 -18.29 -0.70
C LEU A 173 -13.89 -17.59 0.16
N LEU A 174 -13.61 -16.32 -0.15
CA LEU A 174 -12.61 -15.53 0.55
C LEU A 174 -13.13 -14.92 1.86
N ALA A 175 -14.45 -14.68 1.96
CA ALA A 175 -15.08 -14.05 3.10
C ALA A 175 -15.35 -14.99 4.30
N HIS A 176 -15.25 -16.30 4.11
CA HIS A 176 -15.63 -17.31 5.11
C HIS A 176 -14.54 -18.36 5.44
N GLY A 177 -13.27 -18.06 5.12
CA GLY A 177 -12.11 -18.92 5.42
C GLY A 177 -11.47 -18.61 6.75
#